data_AF-A0A1G2X8R9-F1
#
_entry.id   AF-A0A1G2X8R9-F1
#
_cell.length_a   1.000
_cell.length_b   1.000
_cell.length_c   1.000
_cell.angle_alpha   90.00
_cell.angle_beta   90.00
_cell.angle_gamma   90.00
#
_symmetry.space_group_name_H-M   'P 1'
#
loop_
_entity.id
_entity.type
_entity.pdbx_description
1 polymer ?
#
loop_
_entity_poly.entity_id
_entity_poly.type
_entity_poly.pdbx_seq_one_letter_code
_entity_poly.pdbx_strand_id
1 'polypeptide(L)'
;MLTESSYSQTNKLTFIYCENCGQFKNLYLDTDAGQLDCISFVDGVGNFDTVKSKSTIIEIENIKLNILDIDALIEAKKALNRKKDLQAIVELEAIIAI
;
A
#
# COMPACT_ATOMS: atom_id res chain seq x y z
N MET A 1 -33.27 10.68 -6.03
CA MET A 1 -32.06 11.50 -5.93
C MET A 1 -31.49 11.24 -4.53
N LEU A 2 -30.57 10.27 -4.38
CA LEU A 2 -30.11 9.80 -3.07
C LEU A 2 -28.84 10.53 -2.66
N THR A 3 -29.02 11.45 -1.72
CA THR A 3 -28.19 11.83 -0.56
C THR A 3 -26.66 11.82 -0.68
N GLU A 4 -26.11 13.03 -0.67
CA GLU A 4 -24.79 13.40 -0.16
C GLU A 4 -24.67 13.03 1.34
N SER A 5 -24.12 11.86 1.71
CA SER A 5 -23.67 11.61 3.10
C SER A 5 -22.82 10.34 3.24
N SER A 6 -21.72 10.23 2.51
CA SER A 6 -20.65 9.28 2.86
C SER A 6 -19.25 9.77 2.48
N TYR A 7 -19.04 11.09 2.44
CA TYR A 7 -17.69 11.64 2.51
C TYR A 7 -17.18 11.43 3.94
N SER A 8 -16.31 10.42 4.09
CA SER A 8 -15.51 10.15 5.28
C SER A 8 -14.91 11.46 5.80
N GLN A 9 -15.15 11.80 7.07
CA GLN A 9 -14.53 12.94 7.73
C GLN A 9 -13.01 12.76 7.67
N THR A 10 -12.35 13.52 6.81
CA THR A 10 -10.89 13.65 6.82
C THR A 10 -10.54 14.49 8.03
N ASN A 11 -10.22 13.84 9.16
CA ASN A 11 -9.56 14.47 10.28
C ASN A 11 -8.19 14.96 9.79
N LYS A 12 -8.13 16.23 9.37
CA LYS A 12 -6.90 16.90 8.96
C LYS A 12 -6.00 17.08 10.18
N LEU A 13 -5.11 16.12 10.39
CA LEU A 13 -4.12 16.17 11.47
C LEU A 13 -3.06 17.22 11.14
N THR A 14 -2.73 18.06 12.12
CA THR A 14 -1.69 19.08 11.97
C THR A 14 -0.29 18.50 12.21
N PHE A 15 -0.16 17.45 13.05
CA PHE A 15 1.13 16.85 13.42
C PHE A 15 1.02 15.36 13.80
N ILE A 16 2.05 14.56 13.46
CA ILE A 16 2.23 13.16 13.86
C ILE A 16 3.51 13.04 14.71
N TYR A 17 3.42 12.38 15.85
CA TYR A 17 4.50 12.20 16.82
C TYR A 17 4.67 10.71 17.16
N CYS A 18 5.85 10.28 17.62
CA CYS A 18 6.08 8.88 18.01
C CYS A 18 5.09 8.37 19.08
N GLU A 19 4.69 9.24 20.01
CA GLU A 19 3.73 8.91 21.06
C GLU A 19 2.31 8.66 20.57
N ASN A 20 1.95 9.24 19.41
CA ASN A 20 0.59 9.19 18.88
C ASN A 20 0.48 8.34 17.60
N CYS A 21 1.59 7.92 17.00
CA CYS A 21 1.58 7.23 15.72
C CYS A 21 0.91 5.85 15.78
N GLY A 22 1.02 5.14 16.91
CA GLY A 22 0.47 3.79 17.09
C GLY A 22 -1.06 3.71 17.11
N GLN A 23 -1.76 4.84 17.22
CA GLN A 23 -3.23 4.85 17.24
C GLN A 23 -3.85 4.82 15.83
N PHE A 24 -3.06 5.10 14.79
CA PHE A 24 -3.54 5.17 13.42
C PHE A 24 -3.39 3.83 12.72
N LYS A 25 -4.48 3.36 12.12
CA LYS A 25 -4.43 2.16 11.27
C LYS A 25 -3.79 2.48 9.92
N ASN A 26 -4.23 3.55 9.27
CA ASN A 26 -3.72 3.98 7.99
C ASN A 26 -3.53 5.50 8.01
N LEU A 27 -2.52 6.00 7.30
CA LEU A 27 -2.23 7.41 7.11
C LEU A 27 -2.11 7.69 5.61
N TYR A 28 -2.79 8.73 5.14
CA TYR A 28 -2.74 9.18 3.75
C TYR A 28 -2.12 10.57 3.77
N LEU A 29 -0.87 10.66 3.33
CA LEU A 29 -0.05 11.86 3.48
C LEU A 29 0.05 12.58 2.14
N ASP A 30 -0.30 13.86 2.12
CA ASP A 30 -0.01 14.72 0.97
C ASP A 30 1.40 15.27 1.14
N THR A 31 2.28 14.95 0.19
CA THR A 31 3.67 15.42 0.15
C THR A 31 3.89 16.27 -1.10
N ASP A 32 4.99 17.03 -1.13
CA ASP A 32 5.35 17.83 -2.31
C ASP A 32 5.58 16.97 -3.57
N ALA A 33 5.94 15.69 -3.38
CA ALA A 33 6.15 14.73 -4.47
C ALA A 33 4.87 13.96 -4.86
N GLY A 34 3.75 14.19 -4.16
CA GLY A 34 2.48 13.49 -4.36
C GLY A 34 1.96 12.80 -3.10
N GLN A 35 0.93 11.98 -3.26
CA GLN A 35 0.29 11.26 -2.16
C GLN A 35 1.09 10.02 -1.76
N LEU A 36 1.29 9.84 -0.46
CA LEU A 36 1.93 8.67 0.15
C LEU A 36 0.95 7.96 1.10
N ASP A 37 0.65 6.70 0.78
CA ASP A 37 -0.22 5.86 1.58
C ASP A 37 0.61 4.99 2.53
N CYS A 38 0.41 5.15 3.84
CA CYS A 38 0.95 4.27 4.87
C CYS A 38 -0.18 3.41 5.43
N ILE A 39 -0.17 2.11 5.13
CA ILE A 39 -1.21 1.16 5.54
C ILE A 39 -0.67 0.14 6.54
N SER A 40 -1.49 -0.24 7.54
CA SER A 40 -1.11 -1.25 8.54
C SER A 40 -1.33 -2.70 8.08
N PHE A 41 -2.14 -2.89 7.03
CA PHE A 41 -2.50 -4.19 6.51
C PHE A 41 -2.64 -4.13 4.99
N VAL A 42 -2.06 -5.13 4.32
CA VAL A 42 -2.15 -5.31 2.87
C VAL A 42 -3.07 -6.50 2.60
N ASP A 43 -4.25 -6.24 2.03
CA ASP A 43 -5.20 -7.28 1.64
C ASP A 43 -4.50 -8.32 0.74
N GLY A 44 -4.72 -9.61 0.99
CA GLY A 44 -4.03 -10.70 0.28
C GLY A 44 -2.63 -11.06 0.80
N VAL A 45 -2.00 -10.20 1.62
CA VAL A 45 -0.65 -10.46 2.16
C VAL A 45 -0.65 -10.55 3.68
N GLY A 46 -1.06 -9.50 4.38
CA GLY A 46 -1.11 -9.47 5.84
C GLY A 46 -0.62 -8.18 6.50
N ASN A 47 -0.17 -8.31 7.74
CA ASN A 47 0.39 -7.22 8.54
C ASN A 47 1.86 -6.93 8.16
N PHE A 48 2.48 -5.96 8.84
CA PHE A 48 3.86 -5.53 8.58
C PHE A 48 4.88 -6.67 8.58
N ASP A 49 4.84 -7.57 9.58
CA ASP A 49 5.82 -8.65 9.68
C ASP A 49 5.71 -9.63 8.51
N THR A 50 4.48 -10.00 8.13
CA THR A 50 4.23 -10.85 6.97
C THR A 50 4.66 -10.16 5.66
N VAL A 51 4.30 -8.90 5.47
CA VAL A 51 4.70 -8.09 4.31
C VAL A 51 6.23 -8.02 4.19
N LYS A 52 6.91 -7.75 5.32
CA LYS A 52 8.37 -7.66 5.36
C LYS A 52 9.05 -9.01 5.05
N SER A 53 8.49 -10.13 5.50
CA SER A 53 9.01 -11.47 5.17
C SER A 53 8.85 -11.84 3.69
N LYS A 54 7.88 -11.22 3.00
CA LYS A 54 7.59 -11.39 1.56
C LYS A 54 8.08 -10.20 0.75
N SER A 55 9.20 -9.62 1.17
CA SER A 55 9.83 -8.48 0.51
C SER A 55 11.27 -8.82 0.15
N THR A 56 11.72 -8.30 -0.97
CA THR A 56 13.12 -8.28 -1.38
C THR A 56 13.70 -6.88 -1.18
N ILE A 57 15.01 -6.81 -0.91
CA ILE A 57 15.72 -5.53 -0.80
C ILE A 57 16.22 -5.14 -2.19
N ILE A 58 15.87 -3.94 -2.63
CA ILE A 58 16.50 -3.29 -3.77
C ILE A 58 17.30 -2.07 -3.31
N GLU A 59 18.29 -1.65 -4.10
CA GLU A 59 19.08 -0.45 -3.86
C GLU A 59 18.82 0.56 -4.97
N ILE A 60 18.31 1.74 -4.60
CA ILE A 60 18.10 2.88 -5.51
C ILE A 60 18.83 4.07 -4.92
N GLU A 61 19.75 4.68 -5.68
CA GLU A 61 20.48 5.89 -5.25
C GLU A 61 21.11 5.74 -3.84
N ASN A 62 21.72 4.58 -3.57
CA ASN A 62 22.31 4.20 -2.28
C ASN A 62 21.33 4.06 -1.10
N ILE A 63 20.03 4.01 -1.38
CA ILE A 63 18.97 3.74 -0.40
C ILE A 63 18.48 2.31 -0.57
N LYS A 64 18.52 1.53 0.52
CA LYS A 64 17.97 0.17 0.57
C LYS A 64 16.48 0.22 0.89
N LEU A 65 15.66 -0.29 -0.02
CA LEU A 65 14.21 -0.32 0.08
C LEU A 65 13.72 -1.76 0.08
N ASN A 66 12.80 -2.08 0.99
CA ASN A 66 12.05 -3.34 0.92
C ASN A 66 10.89 -3.17 -0.04
N ILE A 67 10.81 -4.05 -1.03
CA ILE A 67 9.72 -4.09 -2.01
C ILE A 67 9.11 -5.48 -1.96
N LEU A 68 7.79 -5.57 -2.01
CA LEU A 68 7.09 -6.85 -2.11
C LEU A 68 7.68 -7.68 -3.25
N ASP A 69 7.91 -8.96 -2.99
CA ASP A 69 8.21 -9.90 -4.05
C ASP A 69 7.03 -9.99 -5.04
N ILE A 70 7.30 -10.50 -6.25
CA ILE A 70 6.31 -10.46 -7.33
C ILE A 70 5.07 -11.29 -6.96
N ASP A 71 5.25 -12.43 -6.31
CA ASP A 71 4.14 -13.29 -5.87
C ASP A 71 3.22 -12.55 -4.88
N ALA A 72 3.79 -11.93 -3.84
CA ALA A 72 3.03 -11.18 -2.86
C ALA A 72 2.38 -9.93 -3.46
N LEU A 73 3.01 -9.30 -4.46
CA LEU A 73 2.41 -8.18 -5.19
C LEU A 73 1.19 -8.62 -6.00
N ILE A 74 1.25 -9.78 -6.66
CA ILE A 74 0.11 -10.36 -7.39
C ILE A 74 -1.04 -10.67 -6.43
N GLU A 75 -0.75 -11.35 -5.30
CA GLU A 75 -1.76 -11.66 -4.28
C GLU A 75 -2.42 -10.38 -3.74
N ALA A 76 -1.63 -9.34 -3.47
CA ALA A 76 -2.16 -8.05 -3.03
C ALA A 76 -3.11 -7.43 -4.05
N LYS A 77 -2.72 -7.44 -5.34
CA LYS A 77 -3.54 -6.88 -6.42
C LYS A 77 -4.82 -7.67 -6.66
N LYS A 78 -4.76 -9.01 -6.62
CA LYS A 78 -5.93 -9.89 -6.75
C LYS A 78 -6.92 -9.64 -5.62
N ALA A 79 -6.44 -9.52 -4.39
CA ALA A 79 -7.31 -9.27 -3.23
C ALA A 79 -8.01 -7.89 -3.30
N LEU A 80 -7.31 -6.86 -3.77
CA LEU A 80 -7.89 -5.52 -3.94
C LEU A 80 -8.94 -5.43 -5.07
N ASN A 81 -8.84 -6.30 -6.07
CA ASN A 81 -9.79 -6.48 -7.18
C ASN A 81 -10.28 -5.16 -7.83
N ARG A 82 -9.40 -4.17 -7.98
CA ARG A 82 -9.74 -2.90 -8.62
C ARG A 82 -9.61 -3.06 -10.13
N LYS A 83 -10.49 -2.41 -10.89
CA LYS A 83 -10.46 -2.46 -12.36
C LYS A 83 -9.08 -2.13 -12.96
N LYS A 84 -8.35 -1.19 -12.34
CA LYS A 84 -6.99 -0.79 -12.76
C LYS A 84 -5.92 -1.86 -12.49
N ASP A 85 -6.14 -2.76 -11.53
CA ASP A 85 -5.19 -3.80 -11.16
C ASP A 85 -5.27 -5.03 -12.07
N LEU A 86 -6.39 -5.23 -12.79
CA LEU A 86 -6.58 -6.38 -13.69
C LEU A 86 -5.49 -6.49 -14.75
N GLN A 87 -5.16 -5.38 -15.42
CA GLN A 87 -4.10 -5.37 -16.43
C GLN A 87 -2.72 -5.65 -15.80
N ALA A 88 -2.43 -5.00 -14.66
CA ALA A 88 -1.16 -5.18 -13.97
C ALA A 88 -0.95 -6.62 -13.50
N ILE A 89 -2.00 -7.34 -13.07
CA ILE A 89 -1.90 -8.76 -12.68
C ILE A 89 -1.46 -9.60 -13.88
N VAL A 90 -2.07 -9.41 -15.06
CA VAL A 90 -1.71 -10.15 -16.28
C VAL A 90 -0.24 -9.90 -16.67
N GLU A 91 0.20 -8.65 -16.60
CA GLU A 91 1.59 -8.28 -16.88
C GLU A 91 2.57 -8.92 -15.90
N LEU A 92 2.26 -8.92 -14.60
CA LEU A 92 3.09 -9.54 -13.56
C LEU A 92 3.14 -11.07 -13.71
N GLU A 93 2.02 -11.72 -14.02
CA GLU A 93 1.96 -13.17 -14.26
C GLU A 93 2.79 -13.55 -15.50
N ALA A 94 2.80 -12.71 -16.54
CA ALA A 94 3.63 -12.92 -17.73
C ALA A 94 5.13 -12.80 -17.42
N ILE A 95 5.54 -11.94 -16.49
CA ILE A 95 6.95 -11.78 -16.08
C ILE A 95 7.46 -13.06 -15.38
N ILE A 96 6.64 -13.71 -14.55
CA ILE A 96 7.03 -14.95 -13.85
C ILE A 96 7.10 -16.15 -14.80
N ALA A 97 6.33 -16.14 -15.89
CA ALA A 97 6.24 -17.27 -16.83
C ALA A 97 7.47 -17.42 -17.76
N ILE A 98 8.48 -16.56 -17.62
CA ILE A 98 9.73 -16.53 -18.41
C ILE A 98 10.84 -17.25 -17.65
#